data_AF-A0A256WGJ6-F1
#
_entry.id   AF-A0A256WGJ6-F1
#
_cell.length_a   1.000
_cell.length_b   1.000
_cell.length_c   1.000
_cell.angle_alpha   90.00
_cell.angle_beta   90.00
_cell.angle_gamma   90.00
#
_symmetry.space_group_name_H-M   'P 1'
#
loop_
_entity.id
_entity.type
_entity.pdbx_description
1 polymer ?
#
loop_
_entity_poly.entity_id
_entity_poly.type
_entity_poly.pdbx_seq_one_letter_code
_entity_poly.pdbx_strand_id
1 'polypeptide(L)' 'MTKQKHSEYMSGDIRHLINDAIQNELVNLPVTLAEIKDPVQRLNFLTKLMPFVCAPIKQVGVVTARKEVGEDSIFSI' A
#
# COMPACT_ATOMS: atom_id res chain seq x y z
N MET A 1 -46.09 -17.77 -1.44
CA MET A 1 -45.05 -17.25 -2.34
C MET A 1 -44.19 -16.26 -1.56
N THR A 2 -43.10 -16.74 -0.96
CA THR A 2 -42.15 -15.91 -0.21
C THR A 2 -41.22 -15.22 -1.21
N LYS A 3 -41.33 -13.90 -1.33
CA LYS A 3 -40.41 -13.10 -2.16
C LYS A 3 -39.00 -13.24 -1.58
N GLN A 4 -38.13 -14.00 -2.26
CA GLN A 4 -36.71 -13.99 -1.98
C GLN A 4 -36.20 -12.56 -2.16
N LYS A 5 -35.71 -11.98 -1.06
CA LYS A 5 -34.98 -10.72 -1.04
C LYS A 5 -33.72 -10.94 -1.89
N HIS A 6 -33.76 -10.49 -3.14
CA HIS A 6 -32.61 -10.53 -4.03
C HIS A 6 -31.48 -9.79 -3.31
N SER A 7 -30.36 -10.46 -3.05
CA SER A 7 -29.24 -9.87 -2.32
C SER A 7 -28.62 -8.76 -3.17
N GLU A 8 -29.06 -7.54 -2.93
CA GLU A 8 -28.70 -6.34 -3.67
C GLU A 8 -27.37 -5.75 -3.18
N TYR A 9 -26.41 -6.62 -2.84
CA TYR A 9 -25.01 -6.21 -2.71
C TYR A 9 -24.33 -6.58 -4.02
N MET A 10 -24.40 -5.63 -4.96
CA MET A 10 -23.63 -5.67 -6.20
C MET A 10 -22.15 -5.88 -5.81
N SER A 11 -21.54 -6.97 -6.26
CA SER A 11 -20.19 -7.39 -5.83
C SER A 11 -19.10 -6.33 -6.09
N GLY A 12 -19.39 -5.34 -6.95
CA GLY A 12 -18.55 -4.17 -7.19
C GLY A 12 -18.52 -3.15 -6.05
N ASP A 13 -19.60 -3.04 -5.27
CA ASP A 13 -19.73 -2.05 -4.18
C ASP A 13 -18.88 -2.45 -2.98
N ILE A 14 -18.87 -3.73 -2.63
CA ILE A 14 -18.07 -4.28 -1.52
C ILE A 14 -16.58 -4.05 -1.77
N ARG A 15 -16.11 -4.21 -3.01
CA ARG A 15 -14.68 -3.99 -3.34
C ARG A 15 -14.27 -2.53 -3.15
N HIS A 16 -15.12 -1.60 -3.54
CA HIS A 16 -14.87 -0.17 -3.34
C HIS A 16 -14.87 0.17 -1.85
N LEU A 17 -15.87 -0.30 -1.09
CA LEU A 17 -15.94 -0.09 0.35
C LEU A 17 -14.72 -0.65 1.11
N ILE A 18 -14.23 -1.84 0.72
CA ILE A 18 -13.02 -2.44 1.30
C ILE A 18 -11.79 -1.60 0.96
N ASN A 19 -11.65 -1.16 -0.30
CA ASN A 19 -10.53 -0.31 -0.70
C ASN A 19 -10.54 1.01 0.06
N ASP A 20 -11.69 1.67 0.17
CA ASP A 20 -11.81 2.93 0.91
C ASP A 20 -11.48 2.75 2.40
N ALA A 21 -11.94 1.66 3.03
CA ALA A 21 -11.59 1.35 4.40
C ALA A 21 -10.08 1.14 4.58
N ILE A 22 -9.45 0.38 3.67
CA ILE A 22 -7.99 0.17 3.69
C ILE A 22 -7.25 1.49 3.49
N GLN A 23 -7.68 2.34 2.55
CA GLN A 23 -7.07 3.65 2.31
C GLN A 23 -7.17 4.55 3.54
N ASN A 24 -8.33 4.60 4.19
CA ASN A 24 -8.51 5.38 5.43
C ASN A 24 -7.60 4.89 6.56
N GLU A 25 -7.41 3.58 6.71
CA GLU A 25 -6.48 3.01 7.70
C GLU A 25 -5.02 3.34 7.35
N LEU A 26 -4.64 3.27 6.07
CA LEU A 26 -3.29 3.63 5.62
C LEU A 26 -2.97 5.11 5.83
N VAL A 27 -3.95 6.01 5.71
CA VAL A 27 -3.78 7.45 6.02
C VAL A 27 -3.46 7.67 7.49
N ASN A 28 -4.05 6.88 8.38
CA ASN A 28 -3.82 6.96 9.82
C ASN A 28 -2.57 6.19 10.30
N LEU A 29 -1.93 5.42 9.41
CA LEU A 29 -0.74 4.62 9.73
C LEU A 29 0.37 5.41 10.46
N PRO A 30 0.74 6.65 10.08
CA PRO A 30 1.76 7.42 10.79
C PRO A 30 1.39 7.70 12.25
N VAL A 31 0.10 7.92 12.53
CA VAL A 31 -0.42 8.15 13.88
C VAL A 31 -0.32 6.85 14.69
N THR A 32 -0.79 5.73 14.13
CA THR A 32 -0.69 4.40 14.75
C THR A 32 0.77 4.01 15.03
N LEU A 33 1.69 4.33 14.13
CA LEU A 33 3.12 4.08 14.32
C LEU A 33 3.76 4.98 15.38
N ALA A 34 3.22 6.18 15.61
CA ALA A 34 3.69 7.09 16.65
C ALA A 34 3.26 6.62 18.06
N GLU A 35 2.15 5.89 18.17
CA GLU A 35 1.69 5.30 19.43
C GLU A 35 2.57 4.12 19.89
N ILE A 36 3.23 3.44 18.96
CA ILE A 36 4.14 2.32 19.26
C ILE A 36 5.47 2.88 19.80
N LYS A 37 5.64 2.77 21.12
CA LYS A 37 6.83 3.27 21.84
C LYS A 37 8.09 2.47 21.55
N ASP A 38 7.98 1.16 21.32
CA ASP A 38 9.12 0.28 21.04
C ASP A 38 9.52 0.39 19.55
N PRO A 39 10.73 0.89 19.24
CA PRO A 39 11.19 1.03 17.86
C PRO A 39 11.26 -0.30 17.10
N VAL A 40 11.51 -1.43 17.79
CA VAL A 40 11.56 -2.76 17.14
C VAL A 40 10.17 -3.21 16.71
N GLN A 41 9.16 -3.04 17.58
CA GLN A 41 7.77 -3.35 17.23
C GLN A 41 7.25 -2.44 16.11
N ARG A 42 7.61 -1.15 16.14
CA ARG A 42 7.25 -0.21 15.08
C ARG A 42 7.83 -0.63 13.72
N LEU A 43 9.08 -1.09 13.69
CA LEU A 43 9.71 -1.61 12.47
C LEU A 43 9.07 -2.93 12.00
N ASN A 44 8.74 -3.82 12.92
CA ASN A 44 8.04 -5.07 12.62
C ASN A 44 6.62 -4.83 12.07
N PHE A 45 5.95 -3.77 12.51
CA PHE A 45 4.64 -3.38 11.99
C PHE A 45 4.77 -2.82 10.57
N LEU A 46 5.72 -1.93 10.34
CA LEU A 46 6.02 -1.37 9.01
C LEU A 46 6.37 -2.43 7.98
N THR A 47 7.22 -3.40 8.33
CA THR A 47 7.62 -4.47 7.39
C THR A 47 6.46 -5.37 6.98
N LYS A 48 5.49 -5.62 7.87
CA LYS A 48 4.26 -6.37 7.54
C LYS A 48 3.35 -5.61 6.58
N LEU A 49 3.33 -4.28 6.66
CA LEU A 49 2.50 -3.43 5.81
C LEU A 49 3.19 -3.03 4.50
N MET A 50 4.51 -3.23 4.40
CA MET A 50 5.30 -2.89 3.21
C MET A 50 4.65 -3.30 1.86
N PRO A 51 4.04 -4.50 1.71
CA PRO A 51 3.36 -4.87 0.45
C PRO A 51 2.15 -4.01 0.07
N PHE A 52 1.55 -3.33 1.06
CA PHE A 52 0.34 -2.52 0.91
C PHE A 52 0.63 -1.02 0.84
N VAL A 53 1.69 -0.56 1.52
CA VAL A 53 2.07 0.86 1.54
C VAL A 53 3.10 1.20 0.46
N CYS A 54 4.02 0.28 0.18
CA CYS A 54 4.99 0.48 -0.88
C CYS A 54 4.33 0.16 -2.22
N ALA A 55 4.55 1.02 -3.21
CA ALA A 55 4.21 0.70 -4.59
C ALA A 55 4.80 -0.68 -4.92
N PRO A 56 4.11 -1.50 -5.77
CA PRO A 56 4.62 -2.80 -6.16
C PRO A 56 6.09 -2.67 -6.53
N ILE A 57 6.95 -3.47 -5.90
CA ILE A 57 8.38 -3.47 -6.22
C ILE A 57 8.48 -4.00 -7.65
N LYS A 58 8.40 -3.08 -8.61
CA LYS A 58 8.64 -3.38 -10.01
C LYS A 58 10.12 -3.67 -10.11
N GLN A 59 10.46 -4.83 -10.64
CA GLN A 59 11.84 -5.12 -11.00
C GLN A 59 12.24 -4.10 -12.06
N VAL A 60 13.02 -3.10 -11.66
CA VAL A 60 13.60 -2.12 -12.56
C VAL A 60 14.89 -2.71 -13.11
N GLY A 61 15.03 -2.68 -14.44
CA GLY A 61 16.30 -3.03 -15.08
C GLY A 61 17.40 -2.07 -14.62
N VAL A 62 18.66 -2.51 -14.69
CA VAL A 62 19.84 -1.74 -14.22
C VAL A 62 19.86 -0.30 -14.76
N VAL A 63 19.45 -0.12 -16.02
CA VAL A 63 19.39 1.20 -16.67
C VAL A 63 18.32 2.09 -16.04
N THR A 64 17.11 1.56 -15.79
CA THR A 64 16.03 2.31 -15.13
C THR A 64 16.40 2.62 -13.69
N ALA A 65 17.03 1.69 -12.97
CA ALA A 65 17.50 1.92 -11.62
C ALA A 65 18.50 3.09 -11.56
N ARG A 66 19.52 3.10 -12.44
CA ARG A 66 20.52 4.17 -12.55
C ARG A 66 19.92 5.54 -12.85
N LYS A 67 18.89 5.58 -13.71
CA LYS A 67 18.15 6.79 -14.02
C LYS A 67 17.41 7.35 -12.81
N GLU A 68 16.71 6.50 -12.06
CA GLU A 68 15.93 6.90 -10.87
C GLU A 68 16.85 7.36 -9.71
N VAL A 69 18.06 6.82 -9.59
CA VAL A 69 19.07 7.29 -8.60
C VAL A 69 19.91 8.48 -9.08
N GLY A 70 19.68 9.00 -10.29
CA GLY A 70 20.38 10.16 -10.83
C GLY A 70 21.83 9.90 -11.29
N GLU A 71 22.24 8.63 -11.40
CA GLU A 71 23.60 8.22 -11.78
C GLU A 71 23.88 8.33 -13.29
N ASP A 72 22.87 8.52 -14.13
CA ASP A 72 23.05 8.70 -15.58
C ASP A 72 23.88 9.94 -15.93
N SER A 73 23.97 10.92 -15.02
CA SER A 73 24.75 12.15 -15.19
C SER A 73 26.27 11.94 -15.09
N ILE A 74 26.73 10.81 -14.53
CA ILE A 74 28.13 10.60 -14.15
C ILE A 74 29.01 10.20 -15.35
N PHE A 75 28.42 9.66 -16.42
CA PHE A 75 29.16 9.13 -17.58
C PHE A 75 28.89 9.89 -18.89
N SER A 76 28.36 11.11 -18.82
CA SER A 76 28.32 12.00 -19.98
C SER A 76 29.71 12.62 -20.20
N ILE A 77 30.61 11.87 -20.83
CA ILE A 77 31.85 12.37 -21.46
C ILE A 77 31.59 12.61 -22.94
#